data_AF-A0A8J6AYT2-F1
#
_entry.id   AF-A0A8J6AYT2-F1
#
_cell.length_a   1.000
_cell.length_b   1.000
_cell.length_c   1.000
_cell.angle_alpha   90.00
_cell.angle_beta   90.00
_cell.angle_gamma   90.00
#
_symmetry.space_group_name_H-M   'P 1'
#
loop_
_entity.id
_entity.type
_entity.pdbx_description
1 polymer ?
#
loop_
_entity_poly.entity_id
_entity_poly.type
_entity_poly.pdbx_seq_one_letter_code
_entity_poly.pdbx_strand_id
1 'polypeptide(L)'
;SAFLLYSLLPLALKLGSGVLQCLDLLITVSVLAAPAATACAPWCPPNSKCVNATACRCLLGFSSLSGEIITNPSENCDDINECGPPLKVSCGLFADCENTEGSYHCTCVPGYALVSGGRTFKNESENTCQ
;
A
#
# COMPACT_ATOMS: atom_id res chain seq x y z
N SER A 1 29.63 -62.96 1.77
CA SER A 1 28.77 -61.76 1.73
C SER A 1 27.32 -62.19 1.66
N ALA A 2 26.71 -62.38 2.82
CA ALA A 2 25.29 -62.70 3.01
C ALA A 2 24.95 -62.43 4.49
N PHE A 3 23.65 -62.23 4.79
CA PHE A 3 23.00 -62.21 6.13
C PHE A 3 23.19 -60.89 6.94
N LEU A 4 22.20 -60.28 7.63
CA LEU A 4 20.93 -60.72 8.22
C LEU A 4 19.99 -59.52 8.57
N LEU A 5 18.72 -59.87 8.80
CA LEU A 5 17.58 -59.14 9.40
C LEU A 5 17.93 -58.24 10.61
N TYR A 6 17.10 -57.24 10.94
CA TYR A 6 16.28 -57.21 12.18
C TYR A 6 15.33 -55.99 12.18
N SER A 7 14.04 -56.29 12.15
CA SER A 7 12.94 -55.47 12.66
C SER A 7 13.17 -55.08 14.12
N LEU A 8 12.54 -53.99 14.59
CA LEU A 8 11.77 -53.89 15.85
C LEU A 8 11.40 -52.42 16.19
N LEU A 9 10.11 -52.10 16.00
CA LEU A 9 9.33 -51.22 16.90
C LEU A 9 9.22 -51.93 18.28
N PRO A 10 8.75 -51.31 19.40
CA PRO A 10 8.42 -49.91 19.69
C PRO A 10 9.08 -49.41 21.00
N LEU A 11 8.90 -48.14 21.40
CA LEU A 11 8.34 -47.80 22.72
C LEU A 11 8.10 -46.29 22.82
N ALA A 12 6.83 -45.91 22.88
CA ALA A 12 6.42 -44.62 23.39
C ALA A 12 6.68 -44.58 24.91
N LEU A 13 7.49 -43.62 25.37
CA LEU A 13 7.38 -43.10 26.74
C LEU A 13 7.13 -41.59 26.66
N LYS A 14 6.17 -41.15 27.46
CA LYS A 14 5.53 -39.84 27.43
C LYS A 14 5.89 -39.08 28.73
N LEU A 15 5.97 -37.76 28.61
CA LEU A 15 5.99 -36.69 29.64
C LEU A 15 7.28 -36.44 30.46
N GLY A 16 7.67 -35.16 30.51
CA GLY A 16 8.39 -34.58 31.66
C GLY A 16 9.06 -33.23 31.36
N SER A 17 8.73 -32.20 32.15
CA SER A 17 9.18 -30.80 32.07
C SER A 17 10.69 -30.56 31.90
N GLY A 18 11.02 -29.41 31.29
CA GLY A 18 12.32 -29.11 30.72
C GLY A 18 13.49 -28.87 31.66
N VAL A 19 14.70 -28.94 31.09
CA VAL A 19 15.92 -28.29 31.56
C VAL A 19 16.77 -27.94 30.33
N LEU A 20 17.40 -26.78 30.44
CA LEU A 20 18.17 -25.99 29.49
C LEU A 20 19.51 -26.65 29.04
N GLN A 21 19.79 -26.53 27.73
CA GLN A 21 21.08 -26.55 27.00
C GLN A 21 22.04 -27.76 27.10
N CYS A 22 22.15 -28.50 26.00
CA CYS A 22 23.44 -28.96 25.45
C CYS A 22 23.36 -29.12 23.91
N LEU A 23 24.13 -28.29 23.23
CA LEU A 23 24.52 -28.18 21.82
C LEU A 23 24.19 -29.33 20.83
N ASP A 24 23.38 -28.98 19.82
CA ASP A 24 23.30 -29.33 18.38
C ASP A 24 23.55 -30.76 17.85
N LEU A 25 22.55 -31.33 17.16
CA LEU A 25 22.63 -31.60 15.69
C LEU A 25 21.30 -32.14 15.10
N LEU A 26 20.22 -31.36 15.14
CA LEU A 26 19.09 -31.55 14.21
C LEU A 26 18.58 -30.16 13.86
N ILE A 27 19.29 -29.49 12.95
CA ILE A 27 18.72 -28.35 12.25
C ILE A 27 17.59 -28.93 11.38
N THR A 28 16.37 -29.00 11.93
CA THR A 28 15.18 -29.05 11.11
C THR A 28 15.07 -27.69 10.42
N VAL A 29 15.84 -27.47 9.36
CA VAL A 29 15.43 -26.50 8.34
C VAL A 29 14.36 -27.18 7.51
N SER A 30 13.21 -27.44 8.14
CA SER A 30 11.93 -27.41 7.45
C SER A 30 11.55 -25.94 7.21
N VAL A 31 12.48 -25.13 6.71
CA VAL A 31 12.10 -24.03 5.84
C VAL A 31 12.13 -24.65 4.46
N LEU A 32 11.10 -25.47 4.17
CA LEU A 32 10.58 -25.53 2.80
C LEU A 32 10.49 -24.07 2.40
N ALA A 33 11.30 -23.66 1.41
CA ALA A 33 11.29 -22.33 0.87
C ALA A 33 9.84 -21.90 0.77
N ALA A 34 9.42 -20.99 1.65
CA ALA A 34 8.13 -20.37 1.49
C ALA A 34 8.14 -19.86 0.05
N PRO A 35 7.13 -20.17 -0.78
CA PRO A 35 7.09 -19.63 -2.13
C PRO A 35 7.35 -18.14 -1.97
N ALA A 36 8.35 -17.61 -2.68
CA ALA A 36 8.78 -16.22 -2.54
C ALA A 36 7.52 -15.36 -2.56
N ALA A 37 7.03 -15.00 -1.37
CA ALA A 37 5.84 -14.20 -1.24
C ALA A 37 6.25 -12.91 -1.95
N THR A 38 5.59 -12.60 -3.07
CA THR A 38 5.96 -11.52 -3.99
C THR A 38 6.53 -10.36 -3.19
N ALA A 39 7.87 -10.32 -3.10
CA ALA A 39 8.49 -9.54 -2.04
C ALA A 39 8.20 -8.09 -2.40
N CYS A 40 7.62 -7.33 -1.48
CA CYS A 40 7.33 -5.94 -1.76
C CYS A 40 8.59 -5.10 -1.65
N ALA A 41 8.75 -4.14 -2.56
CA ALA A 41 9.83 -3.16 -2.52
C ALA A 41 9.83 -2.47 -1.13
N PRO A 42 10.87 -2.64 -0.30
CA PRO A 42 10.90 -2.07 1.05
C PRO A 42 11.11 -0.56 1.05
N TRP A 43 11.43 0.03 -0.10
CA TRP A 43 11.79 1.42 -0.30
C TRP A 43 10.64 2.28 -0.85
N CYS A 44 9.42 1.75 -0.95
CA CYS A 44 8.28 2.54 -1.40
C CYS A 44 8.07 3.78 -0.51
N PRO A 45 8.00 4.99 -1.09
CA PRO A 45 7.80 6.22 -0.33
C PRO A 45 6.36 6.31 0.23
N PRO A 46 6.08 7.26 1.13
CA PRO A 46 4.72 7.59 1.54
C PRO A 46 3.80 7.87 0.35
N ASN A 47 2.49 7.77 0.57
CA ASN A 47 1.48 7.98 -0.47
C ASN A 47 1.67 7.07 -1.70
N SER A 48 2.21 5.87 -1.48
CA SER A 48 2.37 4.84 -2.50
C SER A 48 1.99 3.46 -1.95
N LYS A 49 1.70 2.54 -2.88
CA LYS A 49 1.49 1.12 -2.62
C LYS A 49 2.48 0.30 -3.40
N CYS A 50 2.98 -0.78 -2.80
CA CYS A 50 3.81 -1.73 -3.49
C CYS A 50 3.07 -2.38 -4.67
N VAL A 51 3.76 -2.51 -5.81
CA VAL A 51 3.31 -3.32 -6.95
C VAL A 51 4.06 -4.65 -6.97
N ASN A 52 5.38 -4.61 -6.83
CA ASN A 52 6.26 -5.78 -6.77
C ASN A 52 7.59 -5.42 -6.06
N ALA A 53 8.60 -6.28 -6.15
CA ALA A 53 9.90 -6.11 -5.49
C ALA A 53 10.72 -4.91 -5.96
N THR A 54 10.40 -4.37 -7.13
CA THR A 54 11.17 -3.32 -7.80
C THR A 54 10.32 -2.10 -8.20
N ALA A 55 9.03 -2.09 -7.86
CA ALA A 55 8.13 -1.03 -8.29
C ALA A 55 7.07 -0.71 -7.23
N CYS A 56 6.83 0.58 -7.09
CA CYS A 56 5.79 1.17 -6.25
C CYS A 56 4.83 1.98 -7.15
N ARG A 57 3.60 2.16 -6.68
CA ARG A 57 2.55 2.91 -7.37
C ARG A 57 2.05 4.02 -6.45
N CYS A 58 2.10 5.28 -6.88
CA CYS A 58 1.50 6.37 -6.15
C CYS A 58 0.00 6.13 -5.92
N LEU A 59 -0.52 6.58 -4.79
CA LEU A 59 -1.95 6.58 -4.52
C LEU A 59 -2.64 7.60 -5.44
N LEU A 60 -3.97 7.49 -5.55
CA LEU A 60 -4.76 8.46 -6.31
C LEU A 60 -4.61 9.85 -5.69
N GLY A 61 -4.50 10.87 -6.54
CA GLY A 61 -4.19 12.24 -6.12
C GLY A 61 -2.69 12.49 -5.91
N PHE A 62 -1.82 11.52 -6.16
CA PHE A 62 -0.37 11.68 -6.05
C PHE A 62 0.34 11.28 -7.35
N SER A 63 1.50 11.89 -7.61
CA SER A 63 2.35 11.56 -8.75
C SER A 63 3.83 11.82 -8.45
N SER A 64 4.71 11.10 -9.14
CA SER A 64 6.14 11.41 -9.22
C SER A 64 6.48 12.05 -10.57
N LEU A 65 7.72 12.49 -10.72
CA LEU A 65 8.31 12.91 -11.99
C LEU A 65 8.23 11.82 -13.07
N SER A 66 8.39 10.55 -12.69
CA SER A 66 8.24 9.39 -13.60
C SER A 66 6.78 8.96 -13.81
N GLY A 67 5.82 9.63 -13.17
CA GLY A 67 4.39 9.31 -13.22
C GLY A 67 3.89 8.52 -12.00
N GLU A 68 2.92 7.64 -12.22
CA GLU A 68 2.25 6.88 -11.15
C GLU A 68 3.08 5.66 -10.68
N ILE A 69 3.84 5.02 -11.56
CA ILE A 69 4.70 3.89 -11.22
C ILE A 69 6.14 4.36 -11.08
N ILE A 70 6.73 4.16 -9.91
CA ILE A 70 8.12 4.50 -9.64
C ILE A 70 8.95 3.22 -9.46
N THR A 71 10.13 3.24 -10.06
CA THR A 71 11.12 2.15 -9.96
C THR A 71 12.42 2.62 -9.30
N ASN A 72 12.52 3.91 -9.01
CA ASN A 72 13.69 4.55 -8.40
C ASN A 72 13.39 4.90 -6.92
N PRO A 73 14.18 4.39 -5.96
CA PRO A 73 14.02 4.70 -4.53
C PRO A 73 14.13 6.18 -4.14
N SER A 74 14.71 7.02 -5.00
CA SER A 74 14.88 8.45 -4.73
C SER A 74 13.67 9.30 -5.15
N GLU A 75 12.64 8.68 -5.73
CA GLU A 75 11.40 9.35 -6.11
C GLU A 75 10.41 9.44 -4.94
N ASN A 76 9.56 10.46 -4.99
CA ASN A 76 8.48 10.66 -4.02
C ASN A 76 7.13 10.74 -4.76
N CYS A 77 6.06 10.36 -4.07
CA CYS A 77 4.70 10.56 -4.56
C CYS A 77 4.16 11.85 -3.96
N ASP A 78 4.30 12.93 -4.73
CA ASP A 78 3.86 14.26 -4.33
C ASP A 78 2.40 14.46 -4.69
N ASP A 79 1.71 15.25 -3.87
CA ASP A 79 0.32 15.61 -4.09
C ASP A 79 0.12 16.32 -5.43
N ILE A 80 -0.91 15.92 -6.16
CA ILE A 80 -1.28 16.56 -7.42
C ILE A 80 -2.15 17.76 -7.06
N ASN A 81 -1.66 18.97 -7.32
CA ASN A 81 -2.51 20.15 -7.17
C ASN A 81 -3.47 20.28 -8.37
N GLU A 82 -4.69 19.75 -8.25
CA GLU A 82 -5.69 19.84 -9.34
C GLU A 82 -6.22 21.26 -9.56
N CYS A 83 -6.12 22.13 -8.55
CA CYS A 83 -6.48 23.54 -8.61
C CYS A 83 -5.34 24.42 -9.19
N GLY A 84 -4.14 23.86 -9.36
CA GLY A 84 -2.96 24.58 -9.85
C GLY A 84 -2.89 24.64 -11.39
N PRO A 85 -2.02 25.49 -11.97
CA PRO A 85 -1.85 25.56 -13.42
C PRO A 85 -1.09 24.33 -13.98
N PRO A 86 -1.54 23.72 -15.09
CA PRO A 86 -2.79 23.98 -15.80
C PRO A 86 -3.99 23.44 -15.01
N LEU A 87 -5.07 24.22 -14.95
CA LEU A 87 -6.28 23.89 -14.18
C LEU A 87 -6.83 22.53 -14.66
N LYS A 88 -6.79 21.51 -13.81
CA LYS A 88 -7.25 20.15 -14.17
C LYS A 88 -8.73 19.94 -13.89
N VAL A 89 -9.33 20.77 -13.04
CA VAL A 89 -10.74 20.71 -12.67
C VAL A 89 -11.46 22.04 -12.86
N SER A 90 -12.72 21.97 -13.32
CA SER A 90 -13.66 23.08 -13.29
C SER A 90 -14.69 22.90 -12.16
N CYS A 91 -14.70 23.84 -11.23
CA CYS A 91 -15.71 23.93 -10.16
C CYS A 91 -16.98 24.68 -10.61
N GLY A 92 -17.00 25.24 -11.83
CA GLY A 92 -18.11 26.03 -12.34
C GLY A 92 -18.10 27.48 -11.82
N LEU A 93 -19.14 28.22 -12.17
CA LEU A 93 -19.29 29.63 -11.77
C LEU A 93 -19.56 29.77 -10.28
N PHE A 94 -19.05 30.86 -9.69
CA PHE A 94 -19.23 31.21 -8.28
C PHE A 94 -18.75 30.14 -7.30
N ALA A 95 -17.73 29.38 -7.70
CA ALA A 95 -17.10 28.36 -6.89
C ALA A 95 -15.57 28.49 -6.95
N ASP A 96 -14.93 28.23 -5.82
CA ASP A 96 -13.47 28.14 -5.71
C ASP A 96 -13.04 26.67 -5.62
N CYS A 97 -11.88 26.36 -6.18
CA CYS A 97 -11.22 25.07 -6.02
C CYS A 97 -10.24 25.16 -4.86
N GLU A 98 -10.34 24.23 -3.90
CA GLU A 98 -9.36 24.08 -2.83
C GLU A 98 -8.69 22.71 -2.93
N ASN A 99 -7.36 22.73 -3.02
CA ASN A 99 -6.54 21.53 -3.06
C ASN A 99 -6.38 20.94 -1.66
N THR A 100 -6.41 19.62 -1.55
CA THR A 100 -6.26 18.88 -0.29
C THR A 100 -5.28 17.72 -0.51
N GLU A 101 -4.67 17.18 0.54
CA GLU A 101 -3.74 16.05 0.34
C GLU A 101 -4.47 14.81 -0.22
N GLY A 102 -4.07 14.39 -1.41
CA GLY A 102 -4.63 13.27 -2.18
C GLY A 102 -5.95 13.57 -2.89
N SER A 103 -6.44 14.81 -2.87
CA SER A 103 -7.71 15.17 -3.52
C SER A 103 -7.92 16.67 -3.64
N TYR A 104 -9.10 17.07 -4.06
CA TYR A 104 -9.52 18.46 -4.02
C TYR A 104 -11.02 18.52 -3.77
N HIS A 105 -11.52 19.71 -3.48
CA HIS A 105 -12.95 19.99 -3.50
C HIS A 105 -13.25 21.38 -4.03
N CYS A 106 -14.50 21.58 -4.39
CA CYS A 106 -15.05 22.86 -4.79
C CYS A 106 -15.94 23.38 -3.66
N THR A 107 -15.85 24.67 -3.38
CA THR A 107 -16.68 25.38 -2.39
C THR A 107 -17.36 26.58 -3.06
N CYS A 108 -18.58 26.92 -2.65
CA CYS A 108 -19.22 28.14 -3.15
C CYS A 108 -18.58 29.38 -2.54
N VAL A 109 -18.36 30.40 -3.37
CA VAL A 109 -17.88 31.69 -2.88
C VAL A 109 -18.92 32.32 -1.94
N PRO A 110 -18.52 33.21 -1.01
CA PRO A 110 -19.44 33.83 -0.07
C PRO A 110 -20.65 34.47 -0.75
N GLY A 111 -21.86 34.15 -0.28
CA GLY A 111 -23.12 34.62 -0.84
C GLY A 111 -23.82 33.63 -1.78
N TYR A 112 -23.15 32.54 -2.16
CA TYR A 112 -23.70 31.47 -2.98
C TYR A 112 -23.79 30.17 -2.19
N ALA A 113 -24.71 29.29 -2.58
CA ALA A 113 -24.86 27.98 -1.96
C ALA A 113 -25.14 26.89 -2.98
N LEU A 114 -24.87 25.65 -2.57
CA LEU A 114 -25.33 24.49 -3.32
C LEU A 114 -26.84 24.32 -3.16
N VAL A 115 -27.54 24.07 -4.26
CA VAL A 115 -28.96 23.73 -4.24
C VAL A 115 -29.22 22.46 -3.42
N SER A 116 -28.26 21.53 -3.40
CA SER A 116 -28.31 20.30 -2.61
C SER A 116 -28.16 20.52 -1.10
N GLY A 117 -27.81 21.73 -0.65
CA GLY A 117 -27.51 22.05 0.74
C GLY A 117 -26.16 21.50 1.23
N GLY A 118 -25.37 20.89 0.34
CA GLY A 118 -24.00 20.48 0.62
C GLY A 118 -23.07 21.68 0.83
N ARG A 119 -21.87 21.43 1.37
CA ARG A 119 -20.83 22.46 1.54
C ARG A 119 -19.72 22.37 0.51
N THR A 120 -19.48 21.18 -0.02
CA THR A 120 -18.39 20.88 -0.96
C THR A 120 -18.88 19.95 -2.06
N PHE A 121 -18.21 19.97 -3.21
CA PHE A 121 -18.51 19.11 -4.37
C PHE A 121 -17.23 18.87 -5.21
N LYS A 122 -17.23 17.94 -6.17
CA LYS A 122 -16.01 17.57 -6.93
C LYS A 122 -15.86 18.26 -8.28
N ASN A 123 -16.92 18.71 -8.92
CA ASN A 123 -16.86 19.49 -10.17
C ASN A 123 -18.24 20.03 -10.55
N GLU A 124 -18.28 20.90 -11.55
CA GLU A 124 -19.51 21.51 -12.07
C GLU A 124 -20.56 20.51 -12.62
N SER A 125 -20.16 19.28 -12.96
CA SER A 125 -21.11 18.24 -13.39
C SER A 125 -21.82 17.57 -12.21
N GLU A 126 -21.24 17.64 -11.01
CA GLU A 126 -21.86 17.14 -9.78
C GLU A 126 -22.82 18.15 -9.18
N ASN A 127 -22.39 19.40 -9.04
CA ASN A 127 -23.18 20.48 -8.45
C ASN A 127 -22.71 21.85 -8.96
N THR A 128 -23.53 22.89 -8.76
CA THR A 128 -23.19 24.29 -9.08
C THR A 128 -23.69 25.23 -7.98
N CYS A 129 -23.04 26.39 -7.87
CA CYS A 129 -23.34 27.42 -6.88
C CYS A 129 -24.35 28.42 -7.45
N GLN A 130 -25.38 28.74 -6.67
CA GLN A 130 -26.47 29.65 -7.03
C GLN A 130 -26.78 30.62 -5.92
#